data_AF-A0A1X6MQW7-F1
#
_entry.id   AF-A0A1X6MQW7-F1
#
_cell.length_a   1.000
_cell.length_b   1.000
_cell.length_c   1.000
_cell.angle_alpha   90.00
_cell.angle_beta   90.00
_cell.angle_gamma   90.00
#
_symmetry.space_group_name_H-M   'P 1'
#
loop_
_entity.id
_entity.type
_entity.pdbx_description
1 polymer ?
#
loop_
_entity_poly.entity_id
_entity_poly.type
_entity_poly.pdbx_seq_one_letter_code
_entity_poly.pdbx_strand_id
1 'polypeptide(L)'
;MQSRFVLSDPERFEDANVDVLSDPRNYVFGFGRRICPGRHFAEDAIWLAITHIVSIFDIEKAYNADGGEITPAVHFRPGLTSPPAEFKGKIYPRSSELVSLILAGHLHE
;
A
#
# COMPACT_ATOMS: atom_id res chain seq x y z
N MET A 1 -22.53 10.74 9.53
CA MET A 1 -21.50 11.64 8.96
C MET A 1 -20.51 10.72 8.27
N GLN A 2 -20.78 10.39 7.01
CA GLN A 2 -19.98 9.41 6.25
C GLN A 2 -18.56 9.98 6.09
N SER A 3 -17.58 9.30 6.66
CA SER A 3 -16.18 9.57 6.41
C SER A 3 -15.93 9.33 4.93
N ARG A 4 -15.88 10.41 4.15
CA ARG A 4 -15.45 10.39 2.77
C ARG A 4 -13.96 10.03 2.79
N PHE A 5 -13.69 8.73 2.72
CA PHE A 5 -12.35 8.19 2.63
C PHE A 5 -11.68 8.79 1.39
N VAL A 6 -10.61 9.56 1.59
CA VAL A 6 -9.90 10.26 0.50
C VAL A 6 -9.07 9.28 -0.37
N LEU A 7 -8.96 8.01 0.04
CA LEU A 7 -8.12 6.99 -0.59
C LEU A 7 -8.90 5.88 -1.34
N SER A 8 -10.24 5.92 -1.37
CA SER A 8 -11.06 4.80 -1.85
C SER A 8 -11.46 4.85 -3.32
N ASP A 9 -10.97 5.83 -4.07
CA ASP A 9 -11.34 6.05 -5.47
C ASP A 9 -10.07 6.22 -6.33
N PRO A 10 -9.49 5.11 -6.82
CA PRO A 10 -8.31 5.15 -7.69
C PRO A 10 -8.57 5.88 -9.01
N GLU A 11 -9.80 5.83 -9.52
CA GLU A 11 -10.21 6.39 -10.81
C GLU A 11 -10.02 7.92 -10.82
N ARG A 12 -10.08 8.57 -9.66
CA ARG A 12 -9.77 10.01 -9.51
C ARG A 12 -8.39 10.40 -10.05
N PHE A 13 -7.44 9.49 -10.14
CA PHE A 13 -6.09 9.76 -10.66
C PHE A 13 -5.94 9.47 -12.16
N GLU A 14 -6.99 8.98 -12.83
CA GLU A 14 -6.96 8.59 -14.25
C GLU A 14 -7.28 9.76 -15.19
N ASP A 15 -7.93 10.81 -14.69
CA ASP A 15 -8.33 11.97 -15.50
C ASP A 15 -7.12 12.81 -15.95
N ALA A 16 -7.06 13.13 -17.25
CA ALA A 16 -6.05 14.05 -17.80
C ALA A 16 -6.15 15.49 -17.24
N ASN A 17 -7.26 15.82 -16.56
CA ASN A 17 -7.51 17.11 -15.90
C ASN A 17 -7.42 17.00 -14.36
N VAL A 18 -6.73 15.99 -13.82
CA VAL A 18 -6.40 15.95 -12.39
C VAL A 18 -5.81 17.30 -11.98
N ASP A 19 -6.56 18.02 -11.14
CA ASP A 19 -6.06 19.23 -10.49
C ASP A 19 -4.72 18.89 -9.84
N VAL A 20 -3.71 19.73 -10.06
CA VAL A 20 -2.35 19.55 -9.53
C VAL A 20 -2.40 19.33 -8.00
N LEU A 21 -3.39 19.89 -7.31
CA LEU A 21 -3.60 19.70 -5.88
C LEU A 21 -4.22 18.35 -5.50
N SER A 22 -4.81 17.62 -6.45
CA SER A 22 -5.41 16.31 -6.23
C SER A 22 -4.38 15.17 -6.23
N ASP A 23 -3.25 15.34 -6.92
CA ASP A 23 -2.18 14.32 -6.94
C ASP A 23 -1.29 14.40 -5.69
N PRO A 24 -1.26 13.37 -4.82
CA PRO A 24 -0.45 13.36 -3.61
C PRO A 24 1.05 13.53 -3.86
N ARG A 25 1.56 13.10 -5.02
CA ARG A 25 3.00 13.20 -5.35
C ARG A 25 3.51 14.64 -5.28
N ASN A 26 2.63 15.61 -5.49
CA ASN A 26 2.97 17.04 -5.48
C ASN A 26 3.23 17.62 -4.09
N TYR A 27 2.82 16.95 -3.00
CA TYR A 27 2.96 17.49 -1.64
C TYR A 27 3.48 16.49 -0.59
N VAL A 28 3.36 15.18 -0.80
CA VAL A 28 3.81 14.17 0.19
C VAL A 28 5.31 14.18 0.46
N PHE A 29 6.11 14.68 -0.48
CA PHE A 29 7.58 14.79 -0.35
C PHE A 29 8.07 16.18 0.10
N GLY A 30 7.16 17.09 0.44
CA GLY A 30 7.49 18.47 0.82
C GLY A 30 7.82 19.37 -0.38
N PHE A 31 8.43 20.53 -0.11
CA PHE A 31 8.57 21.61 -1.11
C PHE A 31 9.94 22.30 -1.06
N GLY A 32 10.27 22.96 -2.18
CA GLY A 32 11.41 23.88 -2.29
C GLY A 32 12.76 23.19 -2.08
N ARG A 33 13.72 23.93 -1.48
CA ARG A 33 15.11 23.47 -1.29
C ARG A 33 15.26 22.25 -0.36
N ARG A 34 14.21 21.88 0.37
CA ARG A 34 14.20 20.77 1.34
C ARG A 34 13.22 19.65 0.95
N ILE A 35 12.77 19.65 -0.30
CA ILE A 35 12.00 18.54 -0.86
C ILE A 35 12.79 17.23 -0.72
N CYS A 36 12.10 16.13 -0.44
CA CYS A 36 12.73 14.85 -0.20
C CYS A 36 13.66 14.47 -1.37
N PRO A 37 14.99 14.34 -1.16
CA PRO A 37 15.91 13.98 -2.23
C PRO A 37 15.69 12.54 -2.72
N GLY A 38 15.08 11.69 -1.90
CA GLY A 38 14.77 10.30 -2.23
C GLY A 38 13.42 10.08 -2.92
N ARG A 39 12.67 11.13 -3.29
CA ARG A 39 11.30 10.99 -3.83
C ARG A 39 11.21 10.09 -5.06
N HIS A 40 12.15 10.21 -6.00
CA HIS A 40 12.13 9.42 -7.24
C HIS A 40 12.43 7.95 -6.97
N PHE A 41 13.42 7.68 -6.12
CA PHE A 41 13.70 6.32 -5.65
C PHE A 41 12.50 5.73 -4.90
N ALA A 42 11.85 6.52 -4.04
CA ALA A 42 10.68 6.06 -3.29
C ALA A 42 9.50 5.74 -4.21
N GLU A 43 9.24 6.57 -5.23
CA GLU A 43 8.21 6.32 -6.24
C GLU A 43 8.44 4.99 -6.97
N ASP A 44 9.65 4.77 -7.48
CA ASP A 44 10.00 3.55 -8.20
C ASP A 44 9.98 2.32 -7.28
N ALA A 45 10.54 2.43 -6.07
CA ALA A 45 10.59 1.34 -5.12
C ALA A 45 9.19 0.93 -4.64
N ILE A 46 8.31 1.89 -4.36
CA ILE A 46 6.93 1.62 -3.95
C ILE A 46 6.15 0.98 -5.11
N TRP A 47 6.31 1.49 -6.33
CA TRP A 47 5.67 0.90 -7.51
C TRP A 47 6.07 -0.56 -7.71
N LEU A 48 7.38 -0.84 -7.65
CA LEU A 48 7.90 -2.20 -7.76
C LEU A 48 7.42 -3.10 -6.61
N ALA A 49 7.42 -2.59 -5.38
CA ALA A 49 6.94 -3.36 -4.23
C ALA A 49 5.46 -3.74 -4.40
N ILE A 50 4.60 -2.77 -4.74
CA ILE A 50 3.17 -3.01 -4.92
C ILE A 50 2.92 -3.99 -6.07
N THR A 51 3.54 -3.77 -7.23
CA THR A 51 3.35 -4.64 -8.42
C THR A 51 3.76 -6.08 -8.13
N HIS A 52 4.90 -6.31 -7.47
CA HIS A 52 5.29 -7.66 -7.05
C HIS A 52 4.30 -8.26 -6.06
N ILE A 53 3.91 -7.51 -5.02
CA ILE A 53 2.97 -7.99 -4.00
C ILE A 53 1.64 -8.43 -4.66
N VAL A 54 1.04 -7.58 -5.51
CA VAL A 54 -0.25 -7.89 -6.14
C VAL A 54 -0.14 -8.92 -7.27
N SER A 55 1.05 -9.16 -7.80
CA SER A 55 1.28 -10.23 -8.79
C SER A 55 1.38 -11.62 -8.14
N ILE A 56 1.89 -11.68 -6.90
CA ILE A 56 2.24 -12.94 -6.23
C ILE A 56 1.17 -13.36 -5.21
N PHE A 57 0.56 -12.40 -4.50
CA PHE A 57 -0.28 -12.68 -3.33
C PHE A 57 -1.74 -12.29 -3.54
N ASP A 58 -2.62 -13.07 -2.93
CA ASP A 58 -3.97 -12.64 -2.58
C ASP A 58 -3.96 -11.97 -1.22
N ILE A 59 -4.65 -10.83 -1.13
CA ILE A 59 -4.77 -10.02 0.07
C ILE A 59 -6.25 -9.95 0.43
N GLU A 60 -6.60 -10.55 1.57
CA GLU A 60 -7.98 -10.66 2.03
C GLU A 60 -8.12 -10.14 3.46
N LYS A 61 -9.36 -9.80 3.81
CA LYS A 61 -9.70 -9.49 5.21
C LYS A 61 -9.57 -10.73 6.08
N ALA A 62 -9.21 -10.51 7.34
CA ALA A 62 -9.30 -11.57 8.34
C ALA A 62 -10.77 -11.83 8.71
N TYR A 63 -11.04 -12.97 9.34
CA TYR A 63 -12.36 -13.34 9.86
C TYR A 63 -12.28 -13.48 11.38
N ASN A 64 -13.36 -13.13 12.08
CA ASN A 64 -13.50 -13.37 13.52
C ASN A 64 -13.88 -14.84 13.81
N ALA A 65 -14.00 -15.20 15.09
CA ALA A 65 -14.35 -16.57 15.49
C ALA A 65 -15.74 -17.02 14.98
N ASP A 66 -16.62 -16.06 14.73
CA ASP A 66 -18.00 -16.27 14.28
C ASP A 66 -18.13 -16.26 12.73
N GLY A 67 -17.00 -16.15 12.01
CA GLY A 67 -16.98 -16.13 10.54
C GLY A 67 -17.28 -14.78 9.89
N GLY A 68 -17.40 -13.70 10.68
CA GLY A 68 -17.58 -12.33 10.18
C GLY A 68 -16.27 -11.69 9.72
N GLU A 69 -16.30 -10.95 8.61
CA GLU A 69 -15.15 -10.19 8.12
C GLU A 69 -14.70 -9.09 9.10
N ILE A 70 -13.38 -8.99 9.30
CA ILE A 70 -12.74 -7.93 10.06
C ILE A 70 -12.21 -6.90 9.07
N THR A 71 -12.85 -5.73 9.01
CA THR A 71 -12.30 -4.59 8.27
C THR A 71 -11.29 -3.85 9.15
N PRO A 72 -10.00 -3.77 8.78
CA PRO A 72 -9.00 -3.05 9.54
C PRO A 72 -9.39 -1.59 9.78
N ALA A 73 -9.27 -1.11 11.01
CA ALA A 73 -9.42 0.31 11.30
C ALA A 73 -8.23 1.08 10.69
N VAL A 74 -8.51 2.18 9.99
CA VAL A 74 -7.48 3.09 9.47
C VAL A 74 -6.93 3.89 10.65
N HIS A 75 -5.90 3.35 11.28
CA HIS A 75 -5.26 3.95 12.45
C HIS A 75 -3.75 3.95 12.25
N PHE A 76 -3.13 5.10 12.42
CA PHE A 76 -1.69 5.28 12.29
C PHE A 76 -1.10 5.69 13.62
N ARG A 77 0.09 5.17 13.94
CA ARG A 77 0.79 5.54 15.17
C ARG A 77 1.53 6.87 14.97
N PRO A 78 1.54 7.76 15.97
CA PRO A 78 2.29 9.01 15.89
C PRO A 78 3.81 8.73 15.93
N GLY A 79 4.60 9.54 15.24
CA GLY A 79 6.06 9.40 15.19
C GLY A 79 6.70 10.27 14.12
N LEU A 80 8.01 10.08 13.91
CA LEU A 80 8.74 10.68 12.78
C LEU A 80 8.19 10.19 11.44
N THR A 81 7.76 8.93 11.40
CA THR A 81 6.91 8.37 10.36
C THR A 81 5.54 8.08 10.96
N SER A 82 4.51 7.98 10.12
CA SER A 82 3.15 7.59 10.51
C SER A 82 2.87 6.16 10.06
N PRO A 83 3.46 5.12 10.69
CA PRO A 83 3.22 3.74 10.28
C PRO A 83 1.80 3.31 10.66
N PRO A 84 1.19 2.38 9.91
CA PRO A 84 -0.06 1.78 10.31
C PRO A 84 0.08 1.13 11.69
N ALA A 85 -0.99 1.19 12.48
CA ALA A 85 -1.12 0.37 13.67
C ALA A 85 -1.29 -1.10 13.28
N GLU A 86 -1.06 -2.00 14.23
CA GLU A 86 -1.23 -3.44 14.01
C GLU A 86 -2.67 -3.75 13.58
N PHE A 87 -2.81 -4.58 12.55
CA PHE A 87 -4.10 -5.01 12.03
C PHE A 87 -4.06 -6.50 11.66
N LYS A 88 -5.25 -7.11 11.63
CA LYS A 88 -5.41 -8.50 11.17
C LYS A 88 -5.77 -8.51 9.69
N GLY A 89 -5.03 -9.29 8.90
CA GLY A 89 -5.28 -9.54 7.49
C GLY A 89 -4.73 -10.89 7.08
N LYS A 90 -5.16 -11.38 5.91
CA LYS A 90 -4.63 -12.59 5.29
C LYS A 90 -3.88 -12.20 4.04
N ILE A 91 -2.63 -12.65 3.94
CA ILE A 91 -1.80 -12.48 2.74
C ILE A 91 -1.21 -13.85 2.46
N TYR A 92 -1.48 -14.40 1.28
CA TYR A 92 -1.00 -15.73 0.91
C TYR A 92 -0.72 -15.81 -0.60
N PRO A 93 0.26 -16.62 -1.03
CA PRO A 93 0.57 -16.76 -2.46
C PRO A 93 -0.61 -17.30 -3.25
N ARG A 94 -0.83 -16.77 -4.46
CA ARG A 94 -1.95 -17.15 -5.33
C ARG A 94 -1.88 -18.58 -5.85
N SER A 95 -0.68 -19.13 -5.94
CA SER A 95 -0.47 -20.46 -6.50
C SER A 95 0.72 -21.19 -5.88
N SER A 96 0.72 -22.51 -5.97
CA SER A 96 1.79 -23.40 -5.49
C SER A 96 3.13 -23.18 -6.20
N GLU A 97 3.09 -22.77 -7.47
CA GLU A 97 4.28 -22.47 -8.27
C GLU A 97 4.98 -21.22 -7.72
N LEU A 98 4.20 -20.20 -7.34
CA LEU A 98 4.71 -18.97 -6.74
C LEU A 98 5.30 -19.22 -5.35
N VAL A 99 4.73 -20.13 -4.55
CA VAL A 99 5.34 -20.58 -3.29
C VAL A 99 6.74 -21.14 -3.56
N SER A 100 6.86 -22.00 -4.57
CA SER A 100 8.14 -22.61 -4.94
C SER A 100 9.15 -21.57 -5.41
N LEU A 101 8.72 -20.58 -6.20
CA LEU A 101 9.56 -19.46 -6.64
C LEU A 101 10.08 -18.62 -5.47
N ILE A 102 9.21 -18.27 -4.51
CA ILE A 102 9.58 -17.50 -3.32
C ILE A 102 10.60 -18.27 -2.47
N LEU A 103 10.33 -19.56 -2.21
CA LEU A 103 11.22 -20.40 -1.42
C LEU A 103 12.57 -20.65 -2.10
N ALA A 104 12.58 -20.81 -3.43
CA ALA A 104 13.81 -20.93 -4.20
C ALA A 104 14.66 -19.64 -4.15
N GLY A 105 14.02 -18.47 -4.20
CA GLY A 105 14.70 -17.18 -4.07
C GLY A 105 15.36 -16.97 -2.70
N HIS A 106 14.75 -17.49 -1.63
CA HIS A 106 15.30 -17.41 -0.26
C HIS A 106 16.57 -18.25 -0.06
N LEU A 107 16.83 -19.25 -0.91
CA LEU A 107 17.98 -20.16 -0.80
C LEU A 107 19.27 -19.64 -1.47
N HIS A 108 19.23 -18.44 -2.06
CA HIS A 108 20.38 -17.82 -2.73
C HIS A 108 21.05 -16.70 -1.90
N GLU A 109 20.66 -16.53 -0.63
CA GLU A 109 21.31 -15.65 0.36
C GLU A 109 22.15 -16.45 1.37
#